data_AF-A0AAW1T0X3-F1
#
_entry.id   AF-A0AAW1T0X3-F1
#
_cell.length_a   1.000
_cell.length_b   1.000
_cell.length_c   1.000
_cell.angle_alpha   90.00
_cell.angle_beta   90.00
_cell.angle_gamma   90.00
#
_symmetry.space_group_name_H-M   'P 1'
#
loop_
_entity.id
_entity.type
_entity.pdbx_description
1 polymer ?
#
loop_
_entity_poly.entity_id
_entity_poly.type
_entity_poly.pdbx_seq_one_letter_code
_entity_poly.pdbx_strand_id
1 'polypeptide(L)'
;MASNSSLLKRATQRLWSRARTAVPGQPTSASHPELLAEGDLTAGVRGAEYAARRQRLAEALPAGSLAIIPAASTSYMAGLIPYPYRQDADFRYLTGINQEGVAVIESSASARGGAYRLFVPGGNPQ
;
A
#
# COMPACT_ATOMS: atom_id res chain seq x y z
N MET A 1 -42.03 -13.94 26.77
CA MET A 1 -40.77 -13.18 26.91
C MET A 1 -39.60 -14.11 26.59
N ALA A 2 -39.03 -13.99 25.40
CA ALA A 2 -37.62 -14.32 25.07
C ALA A 2 -37.47 -14.17 23.55
N SER A 3 -36.87 -13.05 23.18
CA SER A 3 -36.44 -12.69 21.82
C SER A 3 -35.33 -13.63 21.37
N ASN A 4 -35.40 -14.15 20.14
CA ASN A 4 -34.26 -14.81 19.48
C ASN A 4 -34.13 -14.29 18.04
N SER A 5 -33.83 -12.99 17.92
CA SER A 5 -33.27 -12.39 16.71
C SER A 5 -31.83 -12.91 16.52
N SER A 6 -31.69 -14.04 15.82
CA SER A 6 -30.41 -14.69 15.48
C SER A 6 -30.05 -14.54 13.99
N LEU A 7 -30.59 -13.54 13.31
CA LEU A 7 -30.36 -13.28 11.89
C LEU A 7 -29.76 -11.89 11.71
N LEU A 8 -28.44 -11.78 11.85
CA LEU A 8 -27.55 -10.81 11.18
C LEU A 8 -26.13 -10.88 11.78
N LYS A 9 -25.51 -12.05 11.67
CA LYS A 9 -24.04 -12.18 11.77
C LYS A 9 -23.52 -12.90 10.53
N ARG A 10 -23.79 -12.33 9.36
CA ARG A 10 -23.09 -12.71 8.13
C ARG A 10 -21.92 -11.78 7.91
N ALA A 11 -20.81 -12.23 8.48
CA ALA A 11 -19.44 -11.87 8.20
C ALA A 11 -19.23 -11.19 6.83
N THR A 12 -18.96 -9.88 6.86
CA THR A 12 -18.19 -9.17 5.84
C THR A 12 -16.71 -9.56 5.94
N GLN A 13 -16.43 -10.85 5.94
CA GLN A 13 -15.07 -11.36 5.94
C GLN A 13 -14.75 -11.91 4.57
N ARG A 14 -13.63 -11.44 4.02
CA ARG A 14 -12.86 -12.00 2.89
C ARG A 14 -13.10 -11.34 1.53
N LEU A 15 -12.49 -10.19 1.33
CA LEU A 15 -11.97 -9.79 0.00
C LEU A 15 -10.56 -9.18 0.05
N TRP A 16 -9.78 -9.46 1.10
CA TRP A 16 -8.37 -9.04 1.12
C TRP A 16 -7.50 -10.27 0.95
N SER A 17 -7.20 -10.58 -0.32
CA SER A 17 -6.18 -11.56 -0.66
C SER A 17 -4.81 -11.01 -0.29
N ARG A 18 -4.02 -11.80 0.44
CA ARG A 18 -2.60 -11.54 0.66
C ARG A 18 -1.87 -11.77 -0.68
N ALA A 19 -1.87 -10.76 -1.55
CA ALA A 19 -1.19 -10.82 -2.83
C ALA A 19 0.33 -10.86 -2.56
N ARG A 20 0.97 -11.97 -2.95
CA ARG A 20 2.42 -12.06 -3.12
C ARG A 20 2.88 -11.59 -4.50
N THR A 21 1.92 -11.20 -5.34
CA THR A 21 2.11 -10.79 -6.72
C THR A 21 2.46 -9.30 -6.82
N ALA A 22 3.19 -8.96 -7.87
CA ALA A 22 3.47 -7.58 -8.25
C ALA A 22 2.17 -6.75 -8.27
N VAL A 23 2.27 -5.49 -7.84
CA VAL A 23 1.14 -4.55 -7.87
C VAL A 23 0.71 -4.38 -9.32
N PRO A 24 -0.55 -4.71 -9.69
CA PRO A 24 -1.03 -4.59 -11.07
C PRO A 24 -0.82 -3.18 -11.60
N GLY A 25 -0.48 -3.03 -12.88
CA GLY A 25 -0.30 -1.71 -13.51
C GLY A 25 0.96 -0.94 -13.10
N GLN A 26 1.90 -1.56 -12.37
CA GLN A 26 3.24 -1.03 -12.19
C GLN A 26 4.23 -1.77 -13.10
N PRO A 27 5.22 -1.08 -13.68
CA PRO A 27 6.34 -1.73 -14.34
C PRO A 27 7.14 -2.54 -13.31
N THR A 28 7.62 -3.71 -13.73
CA THR A 28 8.54 -4.56 -12.97
C THR A 28 9.68 -4.95 -13.89
N SER A 29 10.82 -5.39 -13.34
CA SER A 29 11.94 -5.86 -14.17
C SER A 29 11.54 -7.00 -15.13
N ALA A 30 10.54 -7.81 -14.77
CA ALA A 30 10.01 -8.86 -15.61
C ALA A 30 9.10 -8.35 -16.74
N SER A 31 8.38 -7.25 -16.53
CA SER A 31 7.46 -6.69 -17.53
C SER A 31 8.10 -5.61 -18.41
N HIS A 32 9.05 -4.84 -17.88
CA HIS A 32 9.72 -3.72 -18.55
C HIS A 32 11.21 -3.70 -18.18
N PRO A 33 12.01 -4.68 -18.67
CA PRO A 33 13.44 -4.76 -18.38
C PRO A 33 14.24 -3.55 -18.87
N GLU A 34 13.76 -2.83 -19.89
CA GLU A 34 14.36 -1.60 -20.41
C GLU A 34 14.24 -0.41 -19.45
N LEU A 35 13.27 -0.45 -18.52
CA LEU A 35 13.04 0.61 -17.53
C LEU A 35 13.61 0.26 -16.15
N LEU A 36 13.71 -1.04 -15.81
CA LEU A 36 14.02 -1.51 -14.47
C LEU A 36 15.04 -2.65 -14.51
N ALA A 37 16.14 -2.49 -13.77
CA ALA A 37 17.09 -3.54 -13.52
C ALA A 37 16.53 -4.61 -12.56
N GLU A 38 17.14 -5.79 -12.52
CA GLU A 38 16.73 -6.84 -11.60
C GLU A 38 16.83 -6.40 -10.14
N GLY A 39 15.74 -6.57 -9.39
CA GLY A 39 15.64 -6.18 -7.97
C GLY A 39 15.29 -4.71 -7.72
N ASP A 40 15.24 -3.88 -8.77
CA ASP A 40 14.72 -2.52 -8.68
C ASP A 40 13.19 -2.53 -8.65
N LEU A 41 12.61 -1.79 -7.70
CA LEU A 41 11.16 -1.57 -7.64
C LEU A 41 10.76 -0.29 -8.40
N THR A 42 11.63 0.70 -8.41
CA THR A 42 11.52 1.89 -9.26
C THR A 42 12.89 2.17 -9.88
N ALA A 43 12.94 2.98 -10.95
CA ALA A 43 14.16 3.22 -11.69
C ALA A 43 15.31 3.68 -10.76
N GLY A 44 16.34 2.83 -10.61
CA GLY A 44 17.51 3.09 -9.78
C GLY A 44 17.32 2.90 -8.27
N VAL A 45 16.17 2.39 -7.82
CA VAL A 45 15.89 2.15 -6.39
C VAL A 45 15.46 0.70 -6.15
N ARG A 46 16.32 -0.02 -5.42
CA ARG A 46 16.09 -1.41 -5.00
C ARG A 46 14.98 -1.53 -3.96
N GLY A 47 14.32 -2.69 -3.94
CA GLY A 47 13.31 -2.99 -2.92
C GLY A 47 13.82 -2.93 -1.47
N ALA A 48 15.10 -3.26 -1.26
CA ALA A 48 15.76 -3.19 0.04
C ALA A 48 15.84 -1.75 0.59
N GLU A 49 16.01 -0.76 -0.28
CA GLU A 49 16.06 0.66 0.12
C GLU A 49 14.71 1.11 0.68
N TYR A 50 13.60 0.72 0.04
CA TYR A 50 12.27 0.99 0.59
C TYR A 50 12.01 0.29 1.92
N ALA A 51 12.52 -0.94 2.11
CA ALA A 51 12.45 -1.63 3.39
C ALA A 51 13.21 -0.86 4.48
N ALA A 52 14.43 -0.39 4.18
CA ALA A 52 15.23 0.41 5.09
C ALA A 52 14.54 1.74 5.46
N ARG A 53 13.92 2.42 4.49
CA ARG A 53 13.15 3.66 4.74
C ARG A 53 11.99 3.41 5.70
N ARG A 54 11.22 2.34 5.50
CA ARG A 54 10.11 1.96 6.40
C ARG A 54 10.60 1.56 7.78
N GLN A 55 11.74 0.88 7.87
CA GLN A 55 12.35 0.53 9.15
C GLN A 55 12.74 1.78 9.95
N ARG A 56 13.41 2.74 9.32
CA ARG A 56 13.76 4.03 9.97
C ARG A 56 12.53 4.76 10.50
N LEU A 57 11.42 4.75 9.74
CA LEU A 57 10.16 5.31 10.20
C LEU A 57 9.59 4.52 11.39
N ALA A 58 9.60 3.19 11.33
CA ALA A 58 9.11 2.34 12.40
C ALA A 58 9.90 2.46 13.71
N GLU A 59 11.20 2.76 13.63
CA GLU A 59 12.10 3.02 14.77
C GLU A 59 11.86 4.41 15.39
N ALA A 60 11.50 5.41 14.58
CA ALA A 60 11.19 6.76 15.06
C ALA A 60 9.82 6.84 15.75
N LEU A 61 8.95 5.85 15.53
CA LEU A 61 7.59 5.82 16.07
C LEU A 61 7.57 5.32 17.53
N PRO A 62 6.76 5.93 18.43
CA PRO A 62 6.58 5.46 19.79
C PRO A 62 6.16 3.98 19.85
N ALA A 63 6.57 3.28 20.91
CA ALA A 63 6.24 1.87 21.09
C ALA A 63 4.72 1.64 21.06
N GLY A 64 4.27 0.67 20.27
CA GLY A 64 2.85 0.33 20.11
C GLY A 64 2.05 1.28 19.21
N SER A 65 2.70 2.21 18.51
CA SER A 65 2.04 3.10 17.54
C SER A 65 2.03 2.53 16.11
N LEU A 66 1.19 3.15 15.27
CA LEU A 66 0.95 2.78 13.87
C LEU A 66 0.99 4.04 13.01
N ALA A 67 1.78 4.03 11.94
CA ALA A 67 1.70 5.04 10.88
C ALA A 67 0.78 4.55 9.76
N ILE A 68 -0.21 5.38 9.43
CA ILE A 68 -1.11 5.17 8.29
C ILE A 68 -0.81 6.27 7.28
N ILE A 69 -0.27 5.89 6.12
CA ILE A 69 0.09 6.81 5.05
C ILE A 69 -0.87 6.59 3.87
N PRO A 70 -1.80 7.53 3.61
CA PRO A 70 -2.66 7.46 2.44
C PRO A 70 -1.90 7.86 1.17
N ALA A 71 -2.27 7.26 0.04
CA ALA A 71 -1.89 7.77 -1.27
C ALA A 71 -2.62 9.08 -1.58
N ALA A 72 -2.15 9.80 -2.60
CA ALA A 72 -2.85 10.98 -3.10
C ALA A 72 -4.19 10.60 -3.74
N SER A 73 -5.16 11.49 -3.58
CA SER A 73 -6.45 11.43 -4.24
C SER A 73 -6.36 11.97 -5.67
N THR A 74 -7.16 11.41 -6.58
CA THR A 74 -7.32 11.98 -7.93
C THR A 74 -8.00 13.36 -7.86
N SER A 75 -7.37 14.37 -8.45
CA SER A 75 -7.89 15.74 -8.52
C SER A 75 -8.53 16.02 -9.88
N TYR A 76 -9.59 16.82 -9.90
CA TYR A 76 -10.38 17.12 -11.09
C TYR A 76 -10.32 18.61 -11.44
N MET A 77 -10.14 18.91 -12.73
CA MET A 77 -10.14 20.28 -13.25
C MET A 77 -11.55 20.85 -13.28
N ALA A 78 -12.47 20.13 -13.90
CA ALA A 78 -13.89 20.49 -13.98
C ALA A 78 -14.71 19.22 -14.23
N GLY A 79 -15.76 19.02 -13.43
CA GLY A 79 -16.67 17.88 -13.56
C GLY A 79 -15.93 16.54 -13.64
N LEU A 80 -15.93 15.93 -14.83
CA LEU A 80 -15.37 14.61 -15.11
C LEU A 80 -13.94 14.64 -15.70
N ILE A 81 -13.29 15.81 -15.78
CA ILE A 81 -11.95 15.93 -16.37
C ILE A 81 -10.89 15.81 -15.26
N PRO A 82 -10.16 14.67 -15.15
CA PRO A 82 -9.12 14.52 -14.15
C PRO A 82 -7.85 15.27 -14.55
N TYR A 83 -7.14 15.82 -13.57
CA TYR A 83 -5.75 16.19 -13.73
C TYR A 83 -4.86 14.94 -13.83
N PRO A 84 -3.65 15.05 -14.41
CA PRO A 84 -2.66 13.99 -14.32
C PRO A 84 -2.41 13.59 -12.86
N TYR A 85 -2.48 12.29 -12.58
CA TYR A 85 -2.30 11.78 -11.22
C TYR A 85 -0.89 12.07 -10.72
N ARG A 86 -0.81 12.79 -9.58
CA ARG A 86 0.43 13.05 -8.87
C ARG A 86 0.34 12.41 -7.49
N GLN A 87 1.18 11.41 -7.27
CA GLN A 87 1.25 10.72 -5.99
C GLN A 87 1.76 11.64 -4.87
N ASP A 88 1.32 11.34 -3.65
CA ASP A 88 1.86 11.93 -2.44
C ASP A 88 3.35 11.58 -2.27
N ALA A 89 4.15 12.57 -1.88
CA ALA A 89 5.60 12.40 -1.82
C ALA A 89 6.01 11.37 -0.76
N ASP A 90 5.36 11.39 0.41
CA ASP A 90 5.68 10.50 1.52
C ASP A 90 5.26 9.07 1.20
N PHE A 91 4.04 8.91 0.65
CA PHE A 91 3.58 7.61 0.19
C PHE A 91 4.53 7.00 -0.86
N ARG A 92 4.90 7.77 -1.88
CA ARG A 92 5.82 7.32 -2.93
C ARG A 92 7.22 7.03 -2.39
N TYR A 93 7.70 7.83 -1.44
CA TYR A 93 9.02 7.66 -0.83
C TYR A 93 9.13 6.35 -0.03
N LEU A 94 8.07 5.97 0.68
CA LEU A 94 8.02 4.79 1.55
C LEU A 94 7.64 3.50 0.82
N THR A 95 6.87 3.59 -0.27
CA THR A 95 6.31 2.42 -0.97
C THR A 95 6.84 2.23 -2.38
N GLY A 96 7.21 3.31 -3.08
CA GLY A 96 7.55 3.29 -4.50
C GLY A 96 6.35 3.23 -5.46
N ILE A 97 5.12 3.26 -4.95
CA ILE A 97 3.92 3.01 -5.75
C ILE A 97 3.28 4.30 -6.24
N ASN A 98 2.91 4.32 -7.52
CA ASN A 98 2.27 5.46 -8.17
C ASN A 98 0.80 5.18 -8.52
N GLN A 99 0.04 4.66 -7.56
CA GLN A 99 -1.39 4.36 -7.63
C GLN A 99 -2.06 4.70 -6.31
N GLU A 100 -3.39 4.81 -6.31
CA GLU A 100 -4.16 4.96 -5.08
C GLU A 100 -3.95 3.76 -4.14
N GLY A 101 -4.03 3.98 -2.84
CA GLY A 101 -3.76 2.95 -1.84
C GLY A 101 -3.50 3.52 -0.46
N VAL A 102 -3.23 2.63 0.50
CA VAL A 102 -2.92 2.97 1.88
C VAL A 102 -1.81 2.07 2.38
N ALA A 103 -0.76 2.68 2.94
CA ALA A 103 0.34 1.98 3.58
C ALA A 103 0.18 2.05 5.11
N VAL A 104 0.44 0.93 5.77
CA VAL A 104 0.36 0.79 7.22
C VAL A 104 1.68 0.24 7.72
N ILE A 105 2.34 0.98 8.61
CA ILE A 105 3.65 0.65 9.18
C ILE A 105 3.53 0.62 10.70
N GLU A 106 3.76 -0.55 11.29
CA GLU A 106 3.77 -0.75 12.74
C GLU A 106 5.15 -0.39 13.34
N SER A 107 5.15 0.22 14.53
CA SER A 107 6.39 0.48 15.29
C SER A 107 7.16 -0.80 15.60
N SER A 108 8.49 -0.72 15.58
CA SER A 108 9.39 -1.86 15.77
C SER A 108 9.37 -2.45 17.20
N ALA A 109 8.76 -1.78 18.17
CA ALA A 109 8.71 -2.24 19.56
C ALA A 109 7.82 -3.47 19.79
N SER A 110 7.01 -3.87 18.79
CA SER A 110 6.18 -5.07 18.89
C SER A 110 7.04 -6.32 18.67
N ALA A 111 6.92 -7.31 19.56
CA ALA A 111 7.73 -8.55 19.60
C ALA A 111 7.69 -9.42 18.32
N ARG A 112 6.94 -9.03 17.30
CA ARG A 112 6.88 -9.69 15.97
C ARG A 112 7.71 -8.99 14.89
N GLY A 113 8.42 -7.91 15.22
CA GLY A 113 9.05 -7.03 14.24
C GLY A 113 8.00 -6.15 13.53
N GLY A 114 8.37 -4.91 13.20
CA GLY A 114 7.45 -3.93 12.59
C GLY A 114 6.80 -4.50 11.31
N ALA A 115 5.49 -4.71 11.35
CA ALA A 115 4.76 -5.19 10.18
C ALA A 115 4.50 -4.04 9.21
N TYR A 116 4.79 -4.28 7.94
CA TYR A 116 4.36 -3.44 6.82
C TYR A 116 3.20 -4.10 6.09
N ARG A 117 2.11 -3.37 5.90
CA ARG A 117 0.97 -3.79 5.07
C ARG A 117 0.64 -2.69 4.09
N LEU A 118 0.34 -3.08 2.86
CA LEU A 118 -0.03 -2.18 1.79
C LEU A 118 -1.36 -2.65 1.24
N PHE A 119 -2.30 -1.72 1.14
CA PHE A 119 -3.62 -1.92 0.58
C PHE A 119 -3.68 -1.12 -0.72
N VAL A 120 -3.84 -1.82 -1.84
CA VAL A 120 -4.01 -1.22 -3.17
C VAL A 120 -5.35 -1.69 -3.72
N PRO A 121 -6.09 -0.86 -4.48
CA PRO A 121 -7.25 -1.32 -5.21
C PRO A 121 -6.92 -2.56 -6.05
N GLY A 122 -7.85 -3.51 -6.12
CA GLY A 122 -7.70 -4.66 -6.99
C GLY A 122 -7.56 -4.20 -8.45
N GLY A 123 -6.74 -4.90 -9.24
CA GLY A 123 -6.75 -4.70 -10.68
C GLY A 123 -8.14 -5.03 -11.20
N ASN A 124 -8.81 -4.09 -11.85
CA ASN A 124 -10.10 -4.34 -12.49
C ASN A 124 -9.89 -5.28 -13.67
N PRO A 125 -10.45 -6.50 -13.66
CA PRO A 125 -10.55 -7.31 -14.86
C PRO A 125 -11.76 -6.77 -15.65
N GLN A 126 -11.52 -5.84 -16.56
CA GLN A 126 -12.47 -5.54 -17.64
C GLN A 126 -12.05 -6.35 -18.85
#